data_AF-A0A4R3Z895-F1
#
_entry.id   AF-A0A4R3Z895-F1
#
_cell.length_a   1.000
_cell.length_b   1.000
_cell.length_c   1.000
_cell.angle_alpha   90.00
_cell.angle_beta   90.00
_cell.angle_gamma   90.00
#
_symmetry.space_group_name_H-M   'P 1'
#
loop_
_entity.id
_entity.type
_entity.pdbx_description
1 polymer ?
#
loop_
_entity_poly.entity_id
_entity_poly.type
_entity_poly.pdbx_seq_one_letter_code
_entity_poly.pdbx_strand_id
1 'polypeptide(L)' 'MANDGKRTYCRCIEEMTMIIGKEETVLFEFKEVYPCMIRTSDTEMNYYKIYGEEFALSCSEQEFKEHFKLILHQPIK' A
#
# COMPACT_ATOMS: atom_id res chain seq x y z
N MET A 1 0.00 5.64 -23.25
CA MET A 1 0.54 4.43 -22.59
C MET A 1 -0.30 4.15 -21.36
N ALA A 2 -0.99 3.02 -21.35
CA ALA A 2 -1.80 2.60 -20.20
C ALA A 2 -0.84 2.20 -19.06
N ASN A 3 -1.16 2.56 -17.82
CA ASN A 3 -0.37 2.13 -16.67
C ASN A 3 -0.59 0.61 -16.49
N ASP A 4 0.38 -0.21 -16.88
CA ASP A 4 0.35 -1.69 -16.81
C ASP A 4 0.49 -2.25 -15.38
N GLY A 5 -0.14 -1.60 -14.39
CA GLY A 5 -0.16 -2.08 -13.01
C GLY A 5 -1.42 -2.89 -12.70
N LYS A 6 -1.26 -4.07 -12.07
CA LYS A 6 -2.39 -4.88 -11.59
C LYS A 6 -3.00 -4.22 -10.34
N ARG A 7 -4.25 -3.79 -10.44
CA ARG A 7 -5.02 -3.27 -9.29
C ARG A 7 -5.50 -4.43 -8.42
N THR A 8 -5.34 -4.29 -7.11
CA THR A 8 -5.74 -5.27 -6.10
C THR A 8 -5.94 -4.57 -4.75
N TYR A 9 -6.02 -5.33 -3.67
CA TYR A 9 -6.14 -4.83 -2.31
C TYR A 9 -5.04 -5.41 -1.43
N CYS A 10 -4.64 -4.65 -0.43
CA CYS A 10 -3.74 -5.09 0.63
C CYS A 10 -4.29 -4.71 2.00
N ARG A 11 -4.00 -5.54 2.99
CA ARG A 11 -4.24 -5.25 4.39
C ARG A 11 -2.98 -4.70 5.03
N CYS A 12 -3.10 -3.61 5.78
CA CYS A 12 -2.05 -3.13 6.65
C CYS A 12 -1.87 -4.11 7.83
N ILE A 13 -0.65 -4.59 8.05
CA ILE A 13 -0.30 -5.55 9.11
C ILE A 13 0.57 -4.92 10.20
N GLU A 14 0.98 -3.67 10.02
CA GLU A 14 1.67 -2.85 11.01
C GLU A 14 1.29 -1.39 10.77
N GLU A 15 0.81 -0.72 11.81
CA GLU A 15 0.38 0.67 11.72
C GLU A 15 1.54 1.56 11.29
N MET A 16 1.27 2.43 10.31
CA MET A 16 2.25 3.37 9.80
C MET A 16 1.84 4.78 10.21
N THR A 17 2.67 5.41 11.04
CA THR A 17 2.49 6.79 11.49
C THR A 17 3.57 7.70 10.91
N MET A 18 3.27 8.99 10.85
CA MET A 18 4.23 10.02 10.46
C MET A 18 4.01 11.27 11.31
N ILE A 19 5.10 11.94 11.67
CA ILE A 19 5.03 13.23 12.37
C ILE A 19 4.89 14.34 11.33
N ILE A 20 3.77 15.07 11.37
CA ILE A 20 3.51 16.23 10.52
C ILE A 20 3.48 17.46 11.43
N GLY A 21 4.52 18.28 11.35
CA GLY A 21 4.70 19.42 12.26
C GLY A 21 4.96 18.95 13.70
N LYS A 22 3.94 19.04 14.57
CA LYS A 22 3.99 18.61 15.98
C LYS A 22 3.02 17.47 16.30
N GLU A 23 2.25 17.01 15.32
CA GLU A 23 1.22 15.98 15.50
C GLU A 23 1.67 14.67 14.87
N GLU A 24 1.38 13.56 15.54
CA GLU A 24 1.52 12.23 14.98
C GLU A 24 0.23 11.87 14.23
N THR A 25 0.36 11.53 12.95
CA THR A 25 -0.75 11.18 12.07
C THR A 25 -0.62 9.74 11.63
N VAL A 26 -1.71 8.98 11.71
CA VAL A 26 -1.78 7.62 11.17
C VAL A 26 -1.99 7.70 9.66
N LEU A 27 -1.04 7.20 8.88
CA LEU A 27 -1.13 7.14 7.42
C LEU A 27 -1.87 5.89 6.95
N PHE A 28 -1.61 4.75 7.60
CA PHE A 28 -2.24 3.47 7.34
C PHE A 28 -2.51 2.77 8.67
N GLU A 29 -3.78 2.49 8.94
CA GLU A 29 -4.27 1.91 10.19
C GLU A 29 -4.11 0.39 10.18
N PHE A 30 -3.72 -0.18 11.33
CA PHE A 30 -3.54 -1.62 11.47
C PHE A 30 -4.83 -2.39 11.17
N LYS A 31 -4.71 -3.47 10.38
CA LYS A 31 -5.78 -4.35 9.87
C LYS A 31 -6.70 -3.75 8.80
N GLU A 32 -6.59 -2.45 8.52
CA GLU A 32 -7.37 -1.82 7.46
C GLU A 32 -6.97 -2.28 6.07
N VAL A 33 -7.93 -2.24 5.16
CA VAL A 33 -7.77 -2.72 3.78
C VAL A 33 -7.74 -1.53 2.83
N TYR A 34 -6.64 -1.43 2.10
CA TYR A 34 -6.40 -0.36 1.15
C TYR A 34 -6.36 -0.90 -0.28
N PRO A 35 -6.92 -0.15 -1.25
CA PRO A 35 -6.62 -0.38 -2.66
C PRO A 35 -5.11 -0.26 -2.90
N CYS A 36 -4.55 -1.14 -3.72
CA CYS A 36 -3.17 -1.02 -4.15
C CYS A 36 -2.96 -1.43 -5.61
N MET A 37 -1.83 -1.02 -6.16
CA MET A 37 -1.38 -1.36 -7.50
C MET A 37 -0.02 -2.02 -7.42
N ILE A 38 0.13 -3.15 -8.09
CA ILE A 38 1.41 -3.84 -8.24
C ILE A 38 1.92 -3.57 -9.65
N ARG A 39 3.15 -3.08 -9.75
CA ARG A 39 3.89 -2.97 -11.00
C ARG A 39 5.04 -3.97 -10.97
N THR A 40 4.89 -5.02 -11.77
CA THR A 40 5.94 -6.00 -12.05
C THR A 40 6.66 -5.54 -13.31
N SER A 41 7.95 -5.21 -13.20
CA SER A 41 8.78 -4.99 -14.39
C SER A 41 9.58 -6.26 -14.67
N ASP A 42 9.71 -6.64 -15.95
CA ASP A 42 10.47 -7.83 -16.35
C ASP A 42 11.98 -7.71 -16.05
N THR A 43 12.45 -6.49 -15.79
CA THR A 43 13.87 -6.18 -15.58
C THR A 43 14.19 -5.55 -14.22
N GLU A 44 13.22 -5.04 -13.47
CA GLU A 44 13.47 -4.21 -12.29
C GLU A 44 12.43 -4.41 -11.18
N MET A 45 12.91 -4.33 -9.94
CA MET A 45 12.21 -4.51 -8.66
C MET A 45 10.69 -4.23 -8.68
N ASN A 46 9.91 -5.17 -8.15
CA ASN A 46 8.47 -4.99 -7.98
C ASN A 46 8.17 -3.74 -7.17
N TYR A 47 7.27 -2.91 -7.68
CA TYR A 47 6.87 -1.66 -7.05
C TYR A 47 5.40 -1.66 -6.69
N TYR A 48 5.10 -1.22 -5.46
CA TYR A 48 3.75 -1.21 -4.91
C TYR A 48 3.30 0.22 -4.70
N LYS A 49 2.04 0.50 -5.02
CA LYS A 49 1.40 1.77 -4.69
C LYS A 49 0.12 1.53 -3.90
N ILE A 50 0.09 1.92 -2.64
CA ILE A 50 -1.04 1.80 -1.72
C ILE A 50 -1.78 3.13 -1.68
N TYR A 51 -3.10 3.10 -1.79
CA TYR A 51 -3.95 4.29 -1.80
C TYR A 51 -4.69 4.37 -0.45
N GLY A 52 -4.24 5.25 0.43
CA GLY A 52 -4.96 5.67 1.64
C GLY A 52 -6.04 6.71 1.31
N GLU A 53 -6.71 7.22 2.34
CA GLU A 53 -7.75 8.23 2.19
C GLU A 53 -7.18 9.59 1.77
N GLU A 54 -6.13 10.04 2.46
CA GLU A 54 -5.48 11.34 2.19
C GLU A 54 -4.13 11.21 1.48
N PHE A 55 -3.47 10.04 1.58
CA PHE A 55 -2.11 9.83 1.10
C PHE A 55 -2.01 8.58 0.21
N ALA A 56 -1.01 8.58 -0.68
CA ALA A 56 -0.64 7.38 -1.43
C ALA A 56 0.82 7.03 -1.15
N LEU A 57 1.07 5.82 -0.67
CA LEU A 57 2.40 5.30 -0.43
C LEU A 57 2.89 4.56 -1.67
N SER A 58 4.11 4.85 -2.08
CA SER A 58 4.78 4.19 -3.19
C SER A 58 6.04 3.55 -2.64
N CYS A 59 6.12 2.22 -2.62
CA CYS A 59 7.14 1.48 -1.87
C CYS A 59 7.67 0.26 -2.61
N SER A 60 8.84 -0.20 -2.19
CA SER A 60 9.47 -1.44 -2.64
C SER A 60 8.70 -2.67 -2.17
N GLU A 61 9.02 -3.83 -2.74
CA GLU A 61 8.49 -5.12 -2.25
C GLU A 61 8.87 -5.42 -0.80
N GLN A 62 10.06 -4.99 -0.37
CA GLN A 62 10.51 -5.20 1.01
C GLN A 62 9.64 -4.41 1.99
N GLU A 63 9.55 -3.09 1.81
CA GLU A 63 8.71 -2.22 2.64
C GLU A 63 7.24 -2.65 2.60
N PHE A 64 6.77 -3.09 1.42
CA PHE A 64 5.41 -3.61 1.30
C PHE A 64 5.20 -4.83 2.20
N LYS A 65 6.14 -5.78 2.27
CA LYS A 65 6.00 -7.00 3.09
C LYS A 65 6.18 -6.75 4.58
N GLU A 66 6.87 -5.69 4.97
CA GLU A 66 7.01 -5.26 6.36
C GLU A 66 5.67 -4.73 6.89
N HIS A 67 4.98 -3.88 6.12
CA HIS A 67 3.80 -3.17 6.60
C HIS A 67 2.46 -3.64 6.02
N PHE A 68 2.47 -4.41 4.93
CA PHE A 68 1.26 -4.82 4.21
C PHE A 68 1.27 -6.29 3.75
N LYS A 69 0.07 -6.80 3.48
CA LYS A 69 -0.13 -8.12 2.89
C LYS A 69 -1.23 -8.07 1.83
N LEU A 70 -0.95 -8.63 0.65
CA LEU A 70 -1.97 -8.77 -0.40
C LEU A 70 -3.14 -9.63 0.08
N ILE A 71 -4.35 -9.23 -0.30
CA ILE A 71 -5.57 -10.02 -0.07
C ILE A 71 -6.18 -10.45 -1.40
N LEU A 72 -6.71 -11.68 -1.44
CA LEU A 72 -7.24 -12.31 -2.65
C LEU A 72 -8.69 -11.88 -2.98
N HIS A 73 -9.37 -11.20 -2.06
CA HIS A 73 -10.77 -10.83 -2.19
C HIS A 73 -10.99 -9.36 -1.90
N GLN A 74 -11.86 -8.72 -2.69
CA GLN A 74 -12.40 -7.40 -2.35
C GLN A 74 -13.05 -7.48 -0.97
N PRO A 75 -12.75 -6.56 -0.04
CA PRO A 75 -13.48 -6.50 1.21
C PRO A 75 -14.97 -6.29 0.89
N ILE A 76 -15.81 -7.18 1.39
CA ILE A 76 -17.27 -7.01 1.34
C ILE A 76 -17.57 -5.85 2.29
N LYS A 77 -18.00 -4.71 1.74
CA LYS A 77 -18.46 -3.55 2.51
C LYS A 77 -19.81 -3.84 3.14
#